data_AF-A0A091EW04-F1
#
_entry.id   AF-A0A091EW04-F1
#
_cell.length_a   1.000
_cell.length_b   1.000
_cell.length_c   1.000
_cell.angle_alpha   90.00
_cell.angle_beta   90.00
_cell.angle_gamma   90.00
#
_symmetry.space_group_name_H-M   'P 1'
#
loop_
_entity.id
_entity.type
_entity.pdbx_description
1 polymer ?
#
loop_
_entity_poly.entity_id
_entity_poly.type
_entity_poly.pdbx_seq_one_letter_code
_entity_poly.pdbx_strand_id
1 'polypeptide(L)'
;EMAFLCPQCGKNFTRPSHLLRHQRTHTGERPYQCSQCEKTFSEKSKLTNHYRIHTRERPHACAVCGKGFIRKHHLLEHQRIHTGERPYHCTECGKNFTQKHHLLEHQR
;
A
#
# COMPACT_ATOMS: atom_id res chain seq x y z
N GLU A 1 23.45 -14.58 -12.06
CA GLU A 1 22.71 -13.30 -11.95
C GLU A 1 23.16 -12.57 -10.70
N MET A 2 23.63 -11.33 -10.81
CA MET A 2 24.07 -10.53 -9.66
C MET A 2 22.85 -9.95 -8.94
N ALA A 3 22.49 -10.56 -7.81
CA ALA A 3 21.46 -10.05 -6.91
C ALA A 3 22.08 -9.11 -5.88
N PHE A 4 21.44 -7.96 -5.64
CA PHE A 4 21.82 -7.04 -4.56
C PHE A 4 21.18 -7.53 -3.26
N LEU A 5 21.99 -8.01 -2.32
CA LEU A 5 21.52 -8.55 -1.04
C LEU A 5 21.48 -7.48 0.04
N CYS A 6 20.42 -7.49 0.86
CA CYS A 6 20.37 -6.68 2.06
C CYS A 6 21.19 -7.34 3.17
N PRO A 7 22.24 -6.69 3.71
CA PRO A 7 23.07 -7.28 4.75
C PRO A 7 22.33 -7.51 6.07
N GLN A 8 21.22 -6.80 6.31
CA GLN A 8 20.48 -6.88 7.58
C GLN A 8 19.41 -7.99 7.60
N CYS A 9 18.89 -8.40 6.44
CA CYS A 9 17.81 -9.40 6.39
C CYS A 9 17.92 -10.40 5.23
N GLY A 10 19.01 -10.38 4.47
CA GLY A 10 19.27 -11.31 3.37
C GLY A 10 18.36 -11.16 2.15
N LYS A 11 17.41 -10.20 2.14
CA LYS A 11 16.50 -9.99 1.00
C LYS A 11 17.27 -9.65 -0.27
N ASN A 12 16.88 -10.27 -1.37
CA ASN A 12 17.47 -10.02 -2.69
C ASN A 12 16.71 -8.91 -3.44
N PHE A 13 17.44 -8.17 -4.27
CA PHE A 13 16.91 -7.14 -5.13
C PHE A 13 17.57 -7.21 -6.50
N THR A 14 16.78 -6.99 -7.54
CA THR A 14 17.26 -6.95 -8.93
C THR A 14 17.90 -5.62 -9.31
N ARG A 15 17.74 -4.58 -8.49
CA ARG A 15 18.26 -3.23 -8.74
C ARG A 15 18.88 -2.63 -7.47
N PRO A 16 20.03 -1.94 -7.57
CA PRO A 16 20.66 -1.28 -6.41
C PRO A 16 19.75 -0.24 -5.76
N SER A 17 19.00 0.52 -6.57
CA SER A 17 18.06 1.54 -6.08
C SER A 17 16.94 0.94 -5.22
N HIS A 18 16.52 -0.29 -5.51
CA HIS A 18 15.52 -1.00 -4.69
C HIS A 18 16.12 -1.45 -3.35
N LEU A 19 17.37 -1.94 -3.36
CA LEU A 19 18.10 -2.27 -2.13
C LEU A 19 18.27 -1.02 -1.25
N LEU A 20 18.75 0.09 -1.82
CA LEU A 20 18.94 1.37 -1.10
C LEU A 20 17.64 1.85 -0.45
N ARG A 21 16.55 1.85 -1.21
CA ARG A 21 15.22 2.19 -0.66
C ARG A 21 14.82 1.23 0.45
N HIS A 22 15.06 -0.07 0.27
CA HIS A 22 14.73 -1.07 1.29
C HIS A 22 15.55 -0.86 2.56
N GLN A 23 16.82 -0.50 2.48
CA GLN A 23 17.64 -0.23 3.67
C GLN A 23 17.05 0.85 4.58
N ARG A 24 16.28 1.80 4.03
CA ARG A 24 15.53 2.79 4.82
C ARG A 24 14.51 2.17 5.77
N THR A 25 14.01 0.96 5.49
CA THR A 25 13.10 0.25 6.42
C THR A 25 13.82 -0.24 7.67
N HIS A 26 15.14 -0.37 7.61
CA HIS A 26 15.96 -0.74 8.76
C HIS A 26 16.48 0.49 9.52
N THR A 27 16.93 1.51 8.80
CA THR A 27 17.49 2.72 9.42
C THR A 27 16.42 3.70 9.92
N GLY A 28 15.19 3.58 9.43
CA GLY A 28 14.13 4.56 9.70
C GLY A 28 14.29 5.87 8.93
N GLU A 29 15.24 5.98 8.00
CA GLU A 29 15.49 7.19 7.22
C GLU A 29 14.25 7.58 6.38
N ARG A 30 13.78 8.82 6.59
CA ARG A 30 12.58 9.36 5.93
C ARG A 30 12.88 10.74 5.35
N PRO A 31 13.65 10.84 4.25
CA PRO A 31 14.19 12.10 3.76
C PRO A 31 13.14 13.03 3.14
N TYR A 32 11.91 12.56 2.91
CA TYR A 32 10.86 13.35 2.27
C TYR A 32 9.86 13.87 3.30
N GLN A 33 10.01 15.13 3.69
CA GLN A 33 9.09 15.81 4.62
C GLN A 33 7.92 16.48 3.89
N CYS A 34 6.73 16.41 4.49
CA CYS A 34 5.59 17.21 4.06
C CYS A 34 5.76 18.67 4.48
N SER A 35 5.48 19.61 3.59
CA SER A 35 5.51 21.04 3.93
C SER A 35 4.23 21.54 4.61
N GLN A 36 3.17 20.73 4.65
CA GLN A 36 1.87 21.07 5.26
C GLN A 36 1.65 20.40 6.63
N CYS A 37 2.53 19.49 7.04
CA CYS A 37 2.51 18.86 8.37
C CYS A 37 3.87 18.20 8.68
N GLU A 38 4.07 17.73 9.91
CA GLU A 38 5.34 17.15 10.36
C GLU A 38 5.62 15.72 9.82
N LYS A 39 4.75 15.17 8.98
CA LYS A 39 4.91 13.80 8.49
C LYS A 39 6.05 13.70 7.48
N THR A 40 6.94 12.72 7.71
CA THR A 40 8.04 12.37 6.81
C THR A 40 7.82 11.02 6.13
N PHE A 41 8.47 10.77 5.00
CA PHE A 41 8.32 9.56 4.19
C PHE A 41 9.68 9.07 3.69
N SER A 42 9.82 7.75 3.53
CA SER A 42 11.02 7.10 2.97
C SER A 42 11.10 7.20 1.45
N GLU A 43 9.99 7.56 0.77
CA GLU A 43 9.89 7.68 -0.68
C GLU A 43 9.11 8.91 -1.12
N LYS A 44 9.57 9.58 -2.19
CA LYS A 44 8.89 10.73 -2.79
C LYS A 44 7.46 10.42 -3.22
N SER A 45 7.24 9.25 -3.82
CA SER A 45 5.90 8.81 -4.27
C SER A 45 4.90 8.68 -3.11
N LYS A 46 5.38 8.31 -1.91
CA LYS A 46 4.54 8.22 -0.71
C LYS A 46 4.18 9.61 -0.21
N LEU A 47 5.14 10.54 -0.21
CA LEU A 47 4.88 11.96 0.07
C LEU A 47 3.87 12.56 -0.92
N THR A 48 4.03 12.35 -2.23
CA THR A 48 3.08 12.84 -3.25
C THR A 48 1.66 12.32 -3.01
N ASN A 49 1.51 11.02 -2.72
CA ASN A 49 0.21 10.45 -2.40
C ASN A 49 -0.37 11.00 -1.08
N HIS A 50 0.48 11.26 -0.09
CA HIS A 50 0.06 11.88 1.16
C HIS A 50 -0.43 13.32 0.95
N TYR A 51 0.24 14.07 0.08
CA TYR A 51 -0.09 15.46 -0.22
C TYR A 51 -1.54 15.64 -0.71
N ARG A 52 -2.08 14.62 -1.42
CA ARG A 52 -3.49 14.56 -1.85
C ARG A 52 -4.50 14.58 -0.70
N ILE A 53 -4.08 14.29 0.53
CA ILE A 53 -4.93 14.43 1.72
C ILE A 53 -5.17 15.91 2.02
N HIS A 54 -4.15 16.75 1.88
CA HIS A 54 -4.25 18.19 2.11
C HIS A 54 -5.06 18.88 1.01
N THR A 55 -4.82 18.53 -0.25
CA THR A 55 -5.53 19.12 -1.40
C THR A 55 -6.93 18.56 -1.61
N ARG A 56 -7.32 17.51 -0.88
CA ARG A 56 -8.55 16.74 -1.08
C ARG A 56 -8.69 16.13 -2.49
N GLU A 57 -7.61 16.07 -3.26
CA GLU A 57 -7.60 15.45 -4.58
C GLU A 57 -7.94 13.95 -4.47
N ARG A 58 -8.83 13.49 -5.36
CA ARG A 58 -9.30 12.10 -5.44
C ARG A 58 -9.29 11.65 -6.90
N PRO A 59 -8.11 11.33 -7.47
CA PRO A 59 -7.98 11.07 -8.92
C PRO A 59 -8.72 9.83 -9.42
N HIS A 60 -9.12 8.95 -8.51
CA HIS A 60 -9.71 7.66 -8.84
C HIS A 60 -11.15 7.62 -8.35
N ALA A 61 -12.11 7.84 -9.25
CA ALA A 61 -13.53 7.80 -8.91
C ALA A 61 -14.15 6.44 -9.25
N CYS A 62 -15.07 5.99 -8.40
CA CYS A 62 -15.90 4.83 -8.69
C CYS A 62 -16.94 5.20 -9.75
N ALA A 63 -16.95 4.46 -10.88
CA ALA A 63 -17.93 4.67 -11.93
C ALA A 63 -19.38 4.35 -11.51
N VAL A 64 -19.57 3.52 -10.48
CA VAL A 64 -20.91 3.10 -10.02
C VAL A 64 -21.53 4.12 -9.07
N CYS A 65 -20.76 4.66 -8.11
CA CYS A 65 -21.31 5.53 -7.06
C CYS A 65 -20.64 6.91 -6.95
N GLY A 66 -19.72 7.24 -7.85
CA GLY A 66 -18.99 8.52 -7.86
C GLY A 66 -17.97 8.71 -6.74
N LYS A 67 -17.87 7.78 -5.77
CA LYS A 67 -16.95 7.91 -4.63
C LYS A 67 -15.49 8.00 -5.09
N GLY A 68 -14.79 9.05 -4.67
CA GLY A 68 -13.39 9.30 -5.02
C GLY A 68 -12.38 8.69 -4.05
N PHE A 69 -11.23 8.26 -4.57
CA PHE A 69 -10.11 7.66 -3.85
C PHE A 69 -8.78 8.30 -4.22
N ILE A 70 -7.86 8.41 -3.24
CA ILE A 70 -6.49 8.92 -3.46
C ILE A 70 -5.64 7.93 -4.27
N ARG A 71 -5.84 6.62 -4.04
CA ARG A 71 -5.04 5.53 -4.59
C ARG A 71 -5.92 4.54 -5.36
N LYS A 72 -5.42 4.08 -6.50
CA LYS A 72 -6.14 3.14 -7.39
C LYS A 72 -6.52 1.83 -6.71
N HIS A 73 -5.64 1.21 -5.92
CA HIS A 73 -5.97 -0.08 -5.28
C HIS A 73 -7.13 0.03 -4.29
N HIS A 74 -7.26 1.14 -3.55
CA HIS A 74 -8.43 1.35 -2.69
C HIS A 74 -9.73 1.48 -3.50
N LEU A 75 -9.68 2.05 -4.71
CA LEU A 75 -10.83 2.04 -5.62
C LEU A 75 -11.17 0.61 -6.06
N LEU A 76 -10.17 -0.19 -6.45
CA LEU A 76 -10.39 -1.59 -6.86
C LEU A 76 -10.99 -2.43 -5.72
N GLU A 77 -10.48 -2.27 -4.50
CA GLU A 77 -11.04 -2.93 -3.31
C GLU A 77 -12.46 -2.45 -3.01
N HIS A 78 -12.72 -1.14 -3.16
CA HIS A 78 -14.05 -0.59 -3.01
C HIS A 78 -15.02 -1.16 -4.06
N GLN A 79 -14.61 -1.37 -5.31
CA GLN A 79 -15.49 -1.90 -6.35
C GLN A 79 -16.05 -3.29 -6.00
N ARG A 80 -15.35 -4.06 -5.16
CA ARG A 80 -15.84 -5.36 -4.67
C ARG A 80 -17.13 -5.28 -3.87
N ILE A 81 -17.47 -4.12 -3.31
CA ILE A 81 -18.77 -3.96 -2.64
C ILE A 81 -19.93 -3.97 -3.63
N HIS A 82 -19.68 -3.53 -4.87
CA HIS A 82 -20.68 -3.48 -5.93
C HIS A 82 -20.79 -4.81 -6.66
N THR A 83 -19.66 -5.51 -6.85
CA THR A 83 -19.63 -6.81 -7.53
C THR A 83 -19.94 -7.98 -6.60
N GLY A 84 -19.81 -7.80 -5.28
CA GLY A 84 -19.90 -8.88 -4.30
C GLY A 84 -18.67 -9.81 -4.28
N GLU A 85 -17.60 -9.49 -5.02
CA GLU A 85 -16.39 -10.33 -5.10
C GLU A 85 -15.70 -10.48 -3.73
N ARG A 86 -15.47 -11.73 -3.31
CA ARG A 86 -14.82 -12.06 -2.04
C ARG A 86 -13.67 -13.05 -2.27
N PRO A 87 -12.51 -12.57 -2.76
CA PRO A 87 -11.45 -13.46 -3.25
C PRO A 87 -10.66 -14.16 -2.14
N TYR A 88 -10.82 -13.75 -0.89
CA TYR A 88 -10.08 -14.30 0.24
C TYR A 88 -10.98 -15.26 1.02
N HIS A 89 -10.62 -16.54 1.09
CA HIS A 89 -11.41 -17.55 1.77
C HIS A 89 -10.65 -18.12 2.98
N CYS A 90 -11.38 -18.39 4.06
CA CYS A 90 -10.87 -19.13 5.21
C CYS A 90 -10.96 -20.63 4.90
N THR A 91 -9.82 -21.31 4.95
CA THR A 91 -9.74 -22.75 4.67
C THR A 91 -10.35 -23.61 5.77
N GLU A 92 -10.49 -23.09 6.99
CA GLU A 92 -11.03 -23.82 8.14
C GLU A 92 -12.57 -23.80 8.17
N CYS A 93 -13.19 -22.65 7.88
CA CYS A 93 -14.64 -22.49 7.99
C CYS A 93 -15.36 -22.14 6.67
N GLY A 94 -14.62 -21.97 5.57
CA GLY A 94 -15.17 -21.64 4.25
C GLY A 94 -15.68 -20.21 4.09
N LYS A 95 -15.56 -19.34 5.11
CA LYS A 95 -16.01 -17.94 5.01
C LYS A 95 -15.16 -17.15 4.01
N ASN A 96 -15.84 -16.34 3.20
CA ASN A 96 -15.22 -15.50 2.18
C ASN A 96 -15.22 -14.02 2.59
N PHE A 97 -14.14 -13.32 2.28
CA PHE A 97 -13.85 -11.95 2.66
C PHE A 97 -13.46 -11.10 1.43
N THR A 98 -13.86 -9.84 1.45
CA THR A 98 -13.54 -8.86 0.38
C THR A 98 -12.09 -8.37 0.45
N GLN A 99 -11.44 -8.47 1.61
CA GLN A 99 -10.08 -7.99 1.87
C GLN A 99 -9.27 -9.00 2.69
N LYS A 100 -7.96 -9.09 2.39
CA LYS A 100 -7.06 -10.05 3.05
C LYS A 100 -6.94 -9.82 4.56
N HIS A 101 -6.91 -8.55 4.98
CA HIS A 101 -6.71 -8.25 6.40
C HIS A 101 -7.90 -8.69 7.26
N HIS A 102 -9.13 -8.63 6.75
CA HIS A 102 -10.31 -9.18 7.44
C HIS A 102 -10.22 -10.70 7.59
N LEU A 103 -9.67 -11.41 6.60
CA LEU A 103 -9.40 -12.85 6.73
C LEU A 103 -8.36 -13.11 7.83
N LEU A 104 -7.26 -12.35 7.85
CA LEU A 104 -6.21 -12.49 8.88
C LEU A 104 -6.68 -12.10 10.29
N GLU A 105 -7.67 -11.21 10.42
CA GLU A 105 -8.33 -10.92 11.70
C GLU A 105 -9.27 -12.04 12.11
N HIS A 106 -9.97 -12.66 11.16
CA HIS A 106 -10.85 -13.79 11.43
C HIS A 106 -10.09 -15.05 11.87
N GLN A 107 -8.85 -15.25 11.40
CA GLN A 107 -8.00 -16.42 11.71
C GLN A 107 -7.15 -16.24 12.97
N ARG A 108 -7.19 -15.07 13.61
CA ARG A 108 -6.53 -14.83 14.90
C ARG A 108 -7.42 -15.33 16.02
#